data_AF-A0A1V6B6G8-F1
#
_entry.id   AF-A0A1V6B6G8-F1
#
_cell.length_a   1.000
_cell.length_b   1.000
_cell.length_c   1.000
_cell.angle_alpha   90.00
_cell.angle_beta   90.00
_cell.angle_gamma   90.00
#
_symmetry.space_group_name_H-M   'P 1'
#
loop_
_entity.id
_entity.type
_entity.pdbx_description
1 polymer ?
#
loop_
_entity_poly.entity_id
_entity_poly.type
_entity_poly.pdbx_seq_one_letter_code
_entity_poly.pdbx_strand_id
1 'polypeptide(L)'
;MKTIYNLLMIGFLAVSIIWTVKLRFPQFRVAKEVKKLKKKNRSAYRTYLLSLGTHIGTGNLIGVATGLIIGGPGVIFWMWVFAFFSSSMALAENTYAQKYREKINGEYRGGASYYILNGLKKKGIAVFFAVSLLFTNTILFPPLQVNTIVISGKMLLGIKPLWTGLFLFAIIALLSFKGTKRIVDSAERIVPPMAIIYTVLILLLIVKEGKVLETLKIIIDDALTIPSFNVSALLAVMGIGIRRSFFSNEAGLGTTPSISAMAEVEEIHDQGFYQMLGVFVDTLLMCTITGFFIVQRVSDFSLFSGGELFFYLFEAEFGFWGILLSFVFLFTFAFVSLIGGYYLGESNALFFSINSFISPKIIILSYRLLFSFGIILGIFYSTERAMMLVDFGLILLGMTNIWAIFTLENKFKILYLVK
;
A
#
# COMPACT_ATOMS: atom_id res chain seq x y z
N MET A 1 -22.97 1.15 -9.65
CA MET A 1 -21.62 1.50 -9.14
C MET A 1 -20.66 0.31 -9.10
N LYS A 2 -20.99 -0.83 -8.47
CA LYS A 2 -20.09 -2.00 -8.37
C LYS A 2 -19.53 -2.48 -9.74
N THR A 3 -20.34 -2.50 -10.79
CA THR A 3 -19.92 -2.93 -12.14
C THR A 3 -18.88 -2.01 -12.78
N ILE A 4 -19.07 -0.69 -12.70
CA ILE A 4 -18.13 0.30 -13.27
C ILE A 4 -16.79 0.22 -12.55
N TYR A 5 -16.80 0.07 -11.23
CA TYR A 5 -15.59 -0.06 -10.43
C TYR A 5 -14.78 -1.30 -10.83
N ASN A 6 -15.43 -2.45 -10.99
CA ASN A 6 -14.78 -3.68 -11.44
C ASN A 6 -14.17 -3.53 -12.85
N LEU A 7 -14.87 -2.85 -13.76
CA LEU A 7 -14.35 -2.56 -15.10
C LEU A 7 -13.10 -1.67 -15.06
N LEU A 8 -13.07 -0.66 -14.17
CA LEU A 8 -11.89 0.19 -13.99
C LEU A 8 -10.69 -0.62 -13.44
N MET A 9 -10.92 -1.53 -12.49
CA MET A 9 -9.87 -2.42 -11.97
C MET A 9 -9.29 -3.31 -13.08
N ILE A 10 -10.15 -3.89 -13.91
CA ILE A 10 -9.72 -4.68 -15.07
C ILE A 10 -8.92 -3.81 -16.07
N GLY A 11 -9.35 -2.57 -16.29
CA GLY A 11 -8.62 -1.59 -17.08
C GLY A 11 -7.21 -1.34 -16.54
N PHE A 12 -7.04 -1.18 -15.23
CA PHE A 12 -5.73 -1.03 -14.59
C PHE A 12 -4.84 -2.27 -14.76
N LEU A 13 -5.42 -3.48 -14.70
CA LEU A 13 -4.68 -4.70 -15.00
C LEU A 13 -4.20 -4.70 -16.46
N ALA A 14 -5.09 -4.41 -17.42
CA ALA A 14 -4.75 -4.37 -18.84
C ALA A 14 -3.61 -3.38 -19.13
N VAL A 15 -3.68 -2.18 -18.54
CA VAL A 15 -2.62 -1.18 -18.64
C VAL A 15 -1.30 -1.67 -18.04
N SER A 16 -1.34 -2.33 -16.88
CA SER A 16 -0.16 -2.88 -16.22
C SER A 16 0.51 -3.99 -17.04
N ILE A 17 -0.29 -4.80 -17.75
CA ILE A 17 0.20 -5.82 -18.69
C ILE A 17 0.92 -5.14 -19.86
N ILE A 18 0.28 -4.14 -20.50
CA ILE A 18 0.88 -3.38 -21.61
C ILE A 18 2.23 -2.80 -21.17
N TRP A 19 2.28 -2.22 -19.98
CA TRP A 19 3.49 -1.61 -19.45
C TRP A 19 4.59 -2.64 -19.13
N THR A 20 4.23 -3.79 -18.58
CA THR A 20 5.15 -4.92 -18.36
C THR A 20 5.80 -5.38 -19.66
N VAL A 21 5.00 -5.56 -20.72
CA VAL A 21 5.50 -5.96 -22.04
C VAL A 21 6.41 -4.87 -22.61
N LYS A 22 6.01 -3.60 -22.51
CA LYS A 22 6.81 -2.45 -22.98
C LYS A 22 8.17 -2.37 -22.31
N LEU A 23 8.26 -2.66 -21.00
CA LEU A 23 9.50 -2.70 -20.23
C LEU A 23 10.27 -4.02 -20.33
N ARG A 24 9.83 -4.95 -21.19
CA ARG A 24 10.45 -6.27 -21.42
C ARG A 24 10.57 -7.10 -20.14
N PHE A 25 9.45 -7.22 -19.41
CA PHE A 25 9.33 -8.05 -18.21
C PHE A 25 10.43 -7.79 -17.15
N PRO A 26 10.52 -6.57 -16.60
CA PRO A 26 11.50 -6.24 -15.56
C PRO A 26 11.39 -7.12 -14.31
N GLN A 27 10.25 -7.80 -14.11
CA GLN A 27 9.94 -8.68 -12.97
C GLN A 27 11.02 -9.75 -12.78
N PHE A 28 11.48 -10.35 -13.88
CA PHE A 28 12.49 -11.41 -13.85
C PHE A 28 13.89 -10.90 -13.53
N ARG A 29 14.10 -9.58 -13.54
CA ARG A 29 15.40 -8.96 -13.27
C ARG A 29 15.49 -8.34 -11.87
N VAL A 30 14.36 -8.15 -11.18
CA VAL A 30 14.29 -7.45 -9.88
C VAL A 30 15.29 -8.01 -8.85
N ALA A 31 15.39 -9.34 -8.75
CA ALA A 31 16.26 -9.99 -7.77
C ALA A 31 17.75 -9.74 -8.08
N LYS A 32 18.12 -9.78 -9.37
CA LYS A 32 19.48 -9.51 -9.83
C LYS A 32 19.86 -8.05 -9.58
N GLU A 33 18.99 -7.12 -9.93
CA GLU A 33 19.26 -5.69 -9.76
C GLU A 33 19.34 -5.31 -8.28
N VAL A 34 18.35 -5.67 -7.46
CA VAL A 34 18.40 -5.35 -6.02
C VAL A 34 19.62 -5.96 -5.32
N LYS A 35 20.09 -7.14 -5.74
CA LYS A 35 21.32 -7.74 -5.19
C LYS A 35 22.56 -6.88 -5.48
N LYS A 36 22.64 -6.21 -6.63
CA LYS A 36 23.72 -5.25 -6.93
C LYS A 36 23.63 -4.01 -6.05
N LEU A 37 22.42 -3.53 -5.76
CA LEU A 37 22.15 -2.30 -5.02
C LEU A 37 22.45 -2.41 -3.52
N LYS A 38 22.23 -3.60 -2.91
CA LYS A 38 22.38 -3.84 -1.46
C LYS A 38 23.74 -3.44 -0.87
N LYS A 39 24.80 -3.34 -1.68
CA LYS A 39 26.15 -2.97 -1.20
C LYS A 39 26.50 -1.49 -1.33
N LYS A 40 25.76 -0.71 -2.13
CA LYS A 40 26.15 0.66 -2.52
C LYS A 40 25.18 1.75 -2.09
N ASN A 41 23.90 1.43 -1.85
CA ASN A 41 22.85 2.46 -1.81
C ASN A 41 22.03 2.43 -0.50
N ARG A 42 22.66 2.83 0.63
CA ARG A 42 22.00 2.86 1.95
C ARG A 42 20.78 3.78 1.96
N SER A 43 20.83 4.91 1.25
CA SER A 43 19.70 5.85 1.17
C SER A 43 18.49 5.20 0.49
N ALA A 44 18.69 4.57 -0.69
CA ALA A 44 17.63 3.81 -1.36
C ALA A 44 16.99 2.76 -0.45
N TYR A 45 17.80 1.96 0.25
CA TYR A 45 17.27 0.93 1.15
C TYR A 45 16.42 1.50 2.30
N ARG A 46 16.82 2.62 2.91
CA ARG A 46 16.06 3.24 4.02
C ARG A 46 14.69 3.75 3.55
N THR A 47 14.65 4.37 2.37
CA THR A 47 13.40 4.85 1.77
C THR A 47 12.52 3.71 1.30
N TYR A 48 13.14 2.63 0.81
CA TYR A 48 12.45 1.37 0.54
C TYR A 48 11.78 0.81 1.78
N LEU A 49 12.47 0.75 2.93
CA LEU A 49 11.85 0.30 4.18
C LEU A 49 10.69 1.20 4.63
N LEU A 50 10.82 2.52 4.47
CA LEU A 50 9.71 3.45 4.75
C LEU A 50 8.51 3.19 3.83
N SER A 51 8.73 3.00 2.53
CA SER A 51 7.67 2.66 1.58
C SER A 51 7.07 1.28 1.85
N LEU A 52 7.91 0.30 2.17
CA LEU A 52 7.44 -1.03 2.52
C LEU A 52 6.54 -0.96 3.77
N GLY A 53 6.87 -0.10 4.73
CA GLY A 53 6.02 0.17 5.88
C GLY A 53 4.68 0.84 5.56
N THR A 54 4.57 1.58 4.46
CA THR A 54 3.27 2.11 3.99
C THR A 54 2.39 1.04 3.36
N HIS A 55 2.99 0.03 2.73
CA HIS A 55 2.28 -1.06 2.07
C HIS A 55 1.88 -2.16 3.05
N ILE A 56 2.84 -2.58 3.89
CA ILE A 56 2.63 -3.61 4.91
C ILE A 56 1.80 -3.01 6.04
N GLY A 57 0.48 -3.11 5.89
CA GLY A 57 -0.52 -2.49 6.72
C GLY A 57 -1.70 -3.41 7.03
N THR A 58 -2.79 -2.83 7.52
CA THR A 58 -4.04 -3.60 7.75
C THR A 58 -4.58 -4.23 6.47
N GLY A 59 -4.20 -3.74 5.29
CA GLY A 59 -4.53 -4.35 3.99
C GLY A 59 -4.07 -5.80 3.86
N ASN A 60 -2.84 -6.12 4.30
CA ASN A 60 -2.29 -7.48 4.19
C ASN A 60 -2.93 -8.47 5.17
N LEU A 61 -3.55 -7.97 6.25
CA LEU A 61 -4.18 -8.79 7.28
C LEU A 61 -5.70 -8.82 7.07
N ILE A 62 -6.33 -7.68 7.35
CA ILE A 62 -7.78 -7.49 7.31
C ILE A 62 -8.29 -7.36 5.88
N GLY A 63 -7.53 -6.70 4.99
CA GLY A 63 -7.91 -6.55 3.60
C GLY A 63 -7.93 -7.89 2.85
N VAL A 64 -6.96 -8.78 3.12
CA VAL A 64 -6.94 -10.15 2.60
C VAL A 64 -8.10 -10.97 3.14
N ALA A 65 -8.33 -10.97 4.46
CA ALA A 65 -9.45 -11.67 5.08
C ALA A 65 -10.80 -11.21 4.50
N THR A 66 -10.99 -9.90 4.38
CA THR A 66 -12.20 -9.31 3.77
C THR A 66 -12.33 -9.70 2.29
N GLY A 67 -11.21 -9.77 1.56
CA GLY A 67 -11.20 -10.23 0.17
C GLY A 67 -11.71 -11.66 0.04
N LEU A 68 -11.18 -12.57 0.87
CA LEU A 68 -11.61 -13.98 0.92
C LEU A 68 -13.08 -14.13 1.29
N ILE A 69 -13.58 -13.33 2.25
CA ILE A 69 -15.00 -13.34 2.65
C ILE A 69 -15.91 -12.94 1.50
N ILE A 70 -15.54 -11.90 0.75
CA ILE A 70 -16.40 -11.35 -0.30
C ILE A 70 -16.30 -12.15 -1.60
N GLY A 71 -15.11 -12.65 -1.93
CA GLY A 71 -14.81 -13.19 -3.26
C GLY A 71 -14.27 -14.62 -3.30
N GLY A 72 -14.10 -15.27 -2.16
CA GLY A 72 -13.55 -16.63 -2.08
C GLY A 72 -12.03 -16.71 -2.25
N PRO A 73 -11.45 -17.93 -2.14
CA PRO A 73 -10.02 -18.19 -2.26
C PRO A 73 -9.36 -17.65 -3.53
N GLY A 74 -10.08 -17.61 -4.65
CA GLY A 74 -9.59 -17.18 -5.95
C GLY A 74 -9.19 -15.71 -6.02
N VAL A 75 -9.62 -14.88 -5.07
CA VAL A 75 -9.16 -13.50 -4.88
C VAL A 75 -7.64 -13.44 -4.75
N ILE A 76 -7.02 -14.40 -4.06
CA ILE A 76 -5.56 -14.43 -3.84
C ILE A 76 -4.80 -14.60 -5.17
N PHE A 77 -5.30 -15.45 -6.06
CA PHE A 77 -4.72 -15.62 -7.39
C PHE A 77 -4.73 -14.32 -8.19
N TRP A 78 -5.87 -13.62 -8.20
CA TRP A 78 -5.99 -12.35 -8.91
C TRP A 78 -5.18 -11.22 -8.25
N MET A 79 -4.94 -11.30 -6.94
CA MET A 79 -3.96 -10.43 -6.28
C MET A 79 -2.54 -10.68 -6.79
N TRP A 80 -2.15 -11.94 -7.00
CA TRP A 80 -0.82 -12.27 -7.55
C TRP A 80 -0.65 -11.79 -8.98
N VAL A 81 -1.65 -12.06 -9.83
CA VAL A 81 -1.64 -11.63 -11.23
C VAL A 81 -1.49 -10.12 -11.31
N PHE A 82 -2.30 -9.37 -10.55
CA PHE A 82 -2.21 -7.93 -10.55
C PHE A 82 -0.87 -7.42 -10.03
N ALA A 83 -0.39 -7.89 -8.87
CA ALA A 83 0.90 -7.48 -8.30
C ALA A 83 2.08 -7.76 -9.23
N PHE A 84 2.07 -8.90 -9.94
CA PHE A 84 3.11 -9.21 -10.92
C PHE A 84 3.17 -8.14 -12.02
N PHE A 85 2.04 -7.80 -12.63
CA PHE A 85 2.02 -6.81 -13.72
C PHE A 85 2.17 -5.37 -13.23
N SER A 86 1.50 -4.99 -12.14
CA SER A 86 1.51 -3.62 -11.60
C SER A 86 2.88 -3.22 -11.04
N SER A 87 3.72 -4.18 -10.62
CA SER A 87 5.10 -3.93 -10.18
C SER A 87 5.95 -3.18 -11.23
N SER A 88 5.64 -3.32 -12.51
CA SER A 88 6.28 -2.57 -13.59
C SER A 88 5.89 -1.07 -13.58
N MET A 89 4.68 -0.73 -13.13
CA MET A 89 4.23 0.65 -12.92
C MET A 89 4.94 1.26 -11.72
N ALA A 90 5.12 0.49 -10.63
CA ALA A 90 5.91 0.91 -9.48
C ALA A 90 7.36 1.25 -9.89
N LEU A 91 8.00 0.41 -10.72
CA LEU A 91 9.31 0.73 -11.29
C LEU A 91 9.31 2.08 -12.02
N ALA A 92 8.30 2.33 -12.86
CA ALA A 92 8.24 3.53 -13.67
C ALA A 92 7.99 4.82 -12.86
N GLU A 93 6.96 4.84 -12.03
CA GLU A 93 6.57 6.03 -11.26
C GLU A 93 7.67 6.47 -10.30
N ASN A 94 8.37 5.52 -9.68
CA ASN A 94 9.44 5.82 -8.74
C ASN A 94 10.74 6.26 -9.46
N THR A 95 10.97 5.78 -10.69
CA THR A 95 12.06 6.31 -11.54
C THR A 95 11.78 7.75 -11.98
N TYR A 96 10.52 8.07 -12.36
CA TYR A 96 10.13 9.45 -12.68
C TYR A 96 10.23 10.36 -11.46
N ALA A 97 9.88 9.87 -10.27
CA ALA A 97 10.02 10.61 -9.02
C ALA A 97 11.47 11.04 -8.77
N GLN A 98 12.42 10.14 -8.99
CA GLN A 98 13.85 10.42 -8.86
C GLN A 98 14.34 11.47 -9.87
N LYS A 99 13.83 11.41 -11.10
CA LYS A 99 14.22 12.34 -12.16
C LYS A 99 13.69 13.76 -11.96
N TYR A 100 12.44 13.90 -11.50
CA TYR A 100 11.72 15.18 -11.47
C TYR A 100 11.49 15.75 -10.07
N ARG A 101 12.21 15.25 -9.07
CA ARG A 101 12.23 15.79 -7.70
C ARG A 101 12.83 17.19 -7.64
N GLU A 102 12.48 17.90 -6.57
CA GLU A 102 13.03 19.20 -6.23
C GLU A 102 13.67 19.18 -4.84
N LYS A 103 14.54 20.15 -4.55
CA LYS A 103 15.13 20.32 -3.23
C LYS A 103 14.40 21.44 -2.49
N ILE A 104 13.68 21.10 -1.43
CA ILE A 104 12.91 22.04 -0.61
C ILE A 104 13.45 21.95 0.82
N ASN A 105 13.89 23.08 1.38
CA ASN A 105 14.51 23.15 2.71
C ASN A 105 15.70 22.18 2.91
N GLY A 106 16.50 21.98 1.86
CA GLY A 106 17.67 21.10 1.93
C GLY A 106 17.37 19.61 1.75
N GLU A 107 16.11 19.21 1.64
CA GLU A 107 15.69 17.82 1.44
C GLU A 107 15.08 17.62 0.05
N TYR A 108 15.30 16.45 -0.55
CA TYR A 108 14.63 16.10 -1.80
C TYR A 108 13.16 15.76 -1.55
N ARG A 109 12.29 16.40 -2.34
CA ARG A 109 10.83 16.19 -2.36
C ARG A 109 10.40 15.88 -3.78
N GLY A 110 9.48 14.94 -3.92
CA GLY A 110 8.96 14.53 -5.20
C GLY A 110 7.63 13.81 -5.04
N GLY A 111 7.18 13.18 -6.10
CA GLY A 111 5.86 12.57 -6.19
C GLY A 111 5.28 12.71 -7.59
N ALA A 112 4.09 12.17 -7.82
CA ALA A 112 3.46 12.32 -9.13
C ALA A 112 3.08 13.76 -9.47
N SER A 113 2.66 14.55 -8.48
CA SER A 113 2.45 15.99 -8.63
C SER A 113 3.69 16.70 -9.20
N TYR A 114 4.89 16.31 -8.75
CA TYR A 114 6.17 16.88 -9.20
C TYR A 114 6.52 16.49 -10.63
N TYR A 115 6.44 15.21 -11.03
CA TYR A 115 6.74 14.86 -12.43
C TYR A 115 5.66 15.28 -13.42
N ILE A 116 4.40 15.44 -12.99
CA ILE A 116 3.35 16.05 -13.82
C ILE A 116 3.66 17.54 -14.03
N LEU A 117 4.12 18.25 -12.98
CA LEU A 117 4.51 19.65 -13.11
C LEU A 117 5.79 19.81 -13.93
N ASN A 118 6.88 19.14 -13.54
CA ASN A 118 8.22 19.40 -14.07
C ASN A 118 8.49 18.63 -15.38
N GLY A 119 7.95 17.43 -15.53
CA GLY A 119 8.12 16.63 -16.75
C GLY A 119 7.05 16.94 -17.81
N LEU A 120 5.78 17.00 -17.41
CA LEU A 120 4.68 17.26 -18.34
C LEU A 120 4.37 18.74 -18.56
N LYS A 121 4.74 19.63 -17.63
CA LYS A 121 4.38 21.06 -17.65
C LYS A 121 2.87 21.29 -17.60
N LYS A 122 2.14 20.39 -16.93
CA LYS A 122 0.66 20.44 -16.81
C LYS A 122 0.24 20.79 -15.38
N LYS A 123 0.37 22.07 -15.01
CA LYS A 123 0.11 22.56 -13.64
C LYS A 123 -1.28 22.18 -13.11
N GLY A 124 -2.34 22.30 -13.92
CA GLY A 124 -3.70 21.96 -13.49
C GLY A 124 -3.86 20.50 -13.06
N ILE A 125 -3.25 19.56 -13.80
CA ILE A 125 -3.30 18.13 -13.47
C ILE A 125 -2.41 17.81 -12.27
N ALA A 126 -1.26 18.47 -12.15
CA ALA A 126 -0.39 18.33 -10.97
C ALA A 126 -1.09 18.79 -9.68
N VAL A 127 -1.80 19.93 -9.73
CA VAL A 127 -2.61 20.44 -8.62
C VAL A 127 -3.76 19.48 -8.30
N PHE A 128 -4.48 19.00 -9.33
CA PHE A 128 -5.54 18.02 -9.13
C PHE A 128 -5.03 16.77 -8.41
N PHE A 129 -3.94 16.18 -8.91
CA PHE A 129 -3.30 15.02 -8.25
C PHE A 129 -2.89 15.35 -6.81
N ALA A 130 -2.24 16.48 -6.58
CA ALA A 130 -1.78 16.87 -5.25
C ALA A 130 -2.96 17.01 -4.27
N VAL A 131 -4.07 17.64 -4.66
CA VAL A 131 -5.27 17.76 -3.82
C VAL A 131 -5.91 16.39 -3.58
N SER A 132 -6.07 15.57 -4.63
CA SER A 132 -6.63 14.21 -4.50
C SER A 132 -5.79 13.35 -3.56
N LEU A 133 -4.45 13.48 -3.61
CA LEU A 133 -3.54 12.73 -2.76
C LEU A 133 -3.64 13.22 -1.31
N LEU A 134 -3.67 14.54 -1.07
CA LEU A 134 -3.88 15.07 0.28
C LEU A 134 -5.21 14.63 0.86
N PHE A 135 -6.29 14.68 0.07
CA PHE A 135 -7.61 14.26 0.53
C PHE A 135 -7.62 12.77 0.89
N THR A 136 -7.14 11.92 -0.02
CA THR A 136 -7.13 10.46 0.17
C THR A 136 -6.22 10.05 1.33
N ASN A 137 -5.00 10.57 1.37
CA ASN A 137 -3.97 10.18 2.34
C ASN A 137 -4.04 10.95 3.68
N THR A 138 -5.07 11.78 3.90
CA THR A 138 -5.27 12.50 5.18
C THR A 138 -6.65 12.26 5.76
N ILE A 139 -7.69 12.31 4.93
CA ILE A 139 -9.10 12.28 5.37
C ILE A 139 -9.75 10.91 5.18
N LEU A 140 -9.18 10.05 4.32
CA LEU A 140 -9.78 8.75 4.01
C LEU A 140 -8.97 7.59 4.57
N PHE A 141 -7.69 7.49 4.17
CA PHE A 141 -6.86 6.31 4.47
C PHE A 141 -6.39 6.24 5.94
N PRO A 142 -5.78 7.29 6.53
CA PRO A 142 -5.36 7.24 7.94
C PRO A 142 -6.52 7.02 8.93
N PRO A 143 -7.69 7.68 8.78
CA PRO A 143 -8.84 7.41 9.64
C PRO A 143 -9.30 5.95 9.60
N LEU A 144 -9.25 5.30 8.43
CA LEU A 144 -9.57 3.87 8.28
C LEU A 144 -8.59 2.97 9.08
N GLN A 145 -7.30 3.29 9.05
CA GLN A 145 -6.28 2.58 9.83
C GLN A 145 -6.53 2.74 11.34
N VAL A 146 -6.79 3.96 11.79
CA VAL A 146 -7.10 4.26 13.20
C VAL A 146 -8.37 3.53 13.64
N ASN A 147 -9.41 3.58 12.81
CA ASN A 147 -10.68 2.89 13.08
C ASN A 147 -10.47 1.39 13.28
N THR A 148 -9.65 0.77 12.44
CA THR A 148 -9.33 -0.66 12.52
C THR A 148 -8.64 -1.01 13.84
N ILE A 149 -7.67 -0.20 14.29
CA ILE A 149 -7.01 -0.39 15.59
C ILE A 149 -7.99 -0.20 16.74
N VAL A 150 -8.83 0.85 16.66
CA VAL A 150 -9.79 1.21 17.70
C VAL A 150 -10.85 0.13 17.90
N ILE A 151 -11.45 -0.36 16.81
CA ILE A 151 -12.48 -1.42 16.85
C ILE A 151 -11.85 -2.72 17.37
N SER A 152 -10.66 -3.08 16.88
CA SER A 152 -9.97 -4.30 17.30
C SER A 152 -9.56 -4.22 18.78
N GLY A 153 -9.08 -3.08 19.26
CA GLY A 153 -8.72 -2.89 20.67
C GLY A 153 -9.93 -3.00 21.60
N LYS A 154 -11.09 -2.50 21.17
CA LYS A 154 -12.34 -2.69 21.91
C LYS A 154 -12.77 -4.16 21.94
N MET A 155 -12.76 -4.81 20.78
CA MET A 155 -13.23 -6.19 20.62
C MET A 155 -12.35 -7.19 21.37
N LEU A 156 -11.04 -7.04 21.26
CA LEU A 156 -10.05 -8.00 21.75
C LEU A 156 -9.63 -7.74 23.21
N LEU A 157 -9.57 -6.48 23.62
CA LEU A 157 -9.00 -6.08 24.91
C LEU A 157 -9.99 -5.29 25.80
N GLY A 158 -11.22 -5.04 25.33
CA GLY A 158 -12.21 -4.26 26.07
C GLY A 158 -11.87 -2.77 26.21
N ILE A 159 -10.85 -2.27 25.52
CA ILE A 159 -10.38 -0.89 25.64
C ILE A 159 -11.40 0.06 24.98
N LYS A 160 -11.80 1.12 25.69
CA LYS A 160 -12.74 2.09 25.12
C LYS A 160 -12.11 2.78 23.89
N PRO A 161 -12.83 2.88 22.76
CA PRO A 161 -12.35 3.48 21.52
C PRO A 161 -11.62 4.81 21.65
N LEU A 162 -12.15 5.69 22.50
CA LEU A 162 -11.60 7.02 22.75
C LEU A 162 -10.16 6.97 23.24
N TRP A 163 -9.81 6.05 24.15
CA TRP A 163 -8.48 5.98 24.73
C TRP A 163 -7.45 5.49 23.72
N THR A 164 -7.77 4.47 22.94
CA THR A 164 -6.91 3.98 21.86
C THR A 164 -6.68 5.07 20.81
N GLY A 165 -7.73 5.80 20.44
CA GLY A 165 -7.63 6.91 19.49
C GLY A 165 -6.78 8.08 19.99
N LEU A 166 -6.98 8.51 21.24
CA LEU A 166 -6.18 9.58 21.86
C LEU A 166 -4.70 9.17 22.02
N PHE A 167 -4.43 7.91 22.34
CA PHE A 167 -3.08 7.37 22.39
C PHE A 167 -2.40 7.42 21.02
N LEU A 168 -3.08 6.99 19.96
CA LEU A 168 -2.58 7.07 18.59
C LEU A 168 -2.35 8.52 18.16
N PHE A 169 -3.29 9.42 18.44
CA PHE A 169 -3.15 10.85 18.19
C PHE A 169 -1.89 11.41 18.86
N ALA A 170 -1.69 11.12 20.16
CA ALA A 170 -0.54 11.61 20.90
C ALA A 170 0.78 11.14 20.29
N ILE A 171 0.92 9.86 19.96
CA ILE A 171 2.16 9.32 19.40
C ILE A 171 2.41 9.87 17.99
N ILE A 172 1.40 9.88 17.13
CA ILE A 172 1.53 10.38 15.76
C ILE A 172 1.86 11.87 15.78
N ALA A 173 1.18 12.68 16.59
CA ALA A 173 1.50 14.10 16.74
C ALA A 173 2.96 14.29 17.18
N LEU A 174 3.41 13.58 18.23
CA LEU A 174 4.79 13.64 18.71
C LEU A 174 5.82 13.28 17.63
N LEU A 175 5.54 12.29 16.78
CA LEU A 175 6.41 11.92 15.67
C LEU A 175 6.41 12.96 14.56
N SER A 176 5.23 13.45 14.18
CA SER A 176 5.06 14.47 13.13
C SER A 176 5.81 15.76 13.45
N PHE A 177 5.81 16.21 14.71
CA PHE A 177 6.55 17.41 15.12
C PHE A 177 8.08 17.23 15.14
N LYS A 178 8.59 16.00 15.27
CA LYS A 178 10.04 15.70 15.29
C LYS A 178 10.70 15.70 13.91
N GLY A 179 9.91 15.70 12.83
CA GLY A 179 10.37 15.87 11.44
C GLY A 179 10.71 14.59 10.68
N THR A 180 10.90 14.73 9.37
CA THR A 180 11.08 13.65 8.38
C THR A 180 12.13 12.61 8.78
N LYS A 181 13.31 13.03 9.26
CA LYS A 181 14.39 12.12 9.66
C LYS A 181 13.94 11.09 10.70
N ARG A 182 13.18 11.51 11.71
CA ARG A 182 12.69 10.63 12.78
C ARG A 182 11.65 9.64 12.30
N ILE A 183 10.84 10.01 11.32
CA ILE A 183 9.87 9.12 10.67
C ILE A 183 10.60 7.99 9.95
N VAL A 184 11.60 8.32 9.13
CA VAL A 184 12.44 7.33 8.42
C VAL A 184 13.17 6.43 9.41
N ASP A 185 13.81 7.01 10.43
CA ASP A 185 14.54 6.26 11.46
C ASP A 185 13.62 5.28 12.22
N SER A 186 12.36 5.66 12.46
CA SER A 186 11.38 4.82 13.13
C SER A 186 10.94 3.66 12.23
N ALA A 187 10.65 3.93 10.96
CA ALA A 187 10.29 2.88 10.00
C ALA A 187 11.43 1.88 9.80
N GLU A 188 12.68 2.33 9.67
CA GLU A 188 13.86 1.47 9.53
C GLU A 188 14.03 0.50 10.71
N ARG A 189 13.64 0.91 11.92
CA ARG A 189 13.73 0.09 13.13
C ARG A 189 12.54 -0.85 13.33
N ILE A 190 11.34 -0.42 12.94
CA ILE A 190 10.10 -1.16 13.22
C ILE A 190 9.77 -2.14 12.10
N VAL A 191 9.90 -1.72 10.83
CA VAL A 191 9.44 -2.51 9.66
C VAL A 191 10.12 -3.87 9.56
N PRO A 192 11.46 -3.99 9.60
CA PRO A 192 12.09 -5.29 9.39
C PRO A 192 11.74 -6.32 10.46
N PRO A 193 11.85 -6.03 11.77
CA PRO A 193 11.44 -6.98 12.81
C PRO A 193 9.96 -7.37 12.70
N MET A 194 9.07 -6.38 12.48
CA MET A 194 7.64 -6.62 12.32
C MET A 194 7.34 -7.60 11.18
N ALA A 195 7.88 -7.34 9.99
CA ALA A 195 7.66 -8.19 8.83
C ALA A 195 8.26 -9.59 9.00
N ILE A 196 9.47 -9.69 9.57
CA ILE A 196 10.15 -10.98 9.78
C ILE A 196 9.41 -11.83 10.80
N ILE A 197 9.06 -11.27 11.97
CA ILE A 197 8.37 -12.02 13.04
C ILE A 197 7.03 -12.55 12.53
N TYR A 198 6.24 -11.69 11.87
CA TYR A 198 4.97 -12.10 11.28
C TYR A 198 5.16 -13.20 10.23
N THR A 199 6.10 -13.00 9.30
CA THR A 199 6.36 -13.96 8.21
C THR A 199 6.78 -15.32 8.74
N VAL A 200 7.73 -15.37 9.66
CA VAL A 200 8.24 -16.62 10.23
C VAL A 200 7.12 -17.35 10.97
N LEU A 201 6.36 -16.66 11.83
CA LEU A 201 5.28 -17.27 12.57
C LEU A 201 4.22 -17.89 11.66
N ILE A 202 3.73 -17.13 10.67
CA ILE A 202 2.69 -17.60 9.77
C ILE A 202 3.19 -18.74 8.89
N LEU A 203 4.42 -18.68 8.39
CA LEU A 203 5.01 -19.78 7.62
C LEU A 203 5.10 -21.06 8.44
N LEU A 204 5.48 -20.98 9.72
CA LEU A 204 5.49 -22.15 10.61
C LEU A 204 4.08 -22.74 10.78
N LEU A 205 3.05 -21.90 10.91
CA LEU A 205 1.65 -22.34 11.00
C LEU A 205 1.12 -22.96 9.70
N ILE A 206 1.56 -22.45 8.55
CA ILE A 206 1.23 -22.99 7.23
C ILE A 206 1.87 -24.37 7.02
N VAL A 207 3.14 -24.50 7.40
CA VAL A 207 3.90 -25.75 7.28
C VAL A 207 3.36 -26.81 8.25
N LYS A 208 3.04 -26.41 9.49
CA LYS A 208 2.42 -27.28 10.51
C LYS A 208 1.15 -27.96 10.02
N GLU A 209 0.32 -27.23 9.27
CA GLU A 209 -0.94 -27.77 8.73
C GLU A 209 -0.73 -28.78 7.60
N GLY A 210 0.40 -28.72 6.88
CA GLY A 210 0.77 -29.68 5.84
C GLY A 210 -0.06 -29.63 4.54
N LYS A 211 -0.97 -28.65 4.39
CA LYS A 211 -1.94 -28.56 3.27
C LYS A 211 -1.54 -27.59 2.16
N VAL A 212 -0.26 -27.19 2.05
CA VAL A 212 0.19 -26.13 1.13
C VAL A 212 -0.23 -26.38 -0.33
N LEU A 213 -0.06 -27.61 -0.84
CA LEU A 213 -0.42 -27.95 -2.22
C LEU A 213 -1.94 -27.95 -2.43
N GLU A 214 -2.71 -28.44 -1.45
CA GLU A 214 -4.17 -28.42 -1.49
C GLU A 214 -4.71 -26.99 -1.47
N THR A 215 -4.15 -26.13 -0.61
CA THR A 215 -4.49 -24.70 -0.54
C THR A 215 -4.23 -24.00 -1.86
N LEU A 216 -3.08 -24.25 -2.49
CA LEU A 216 -2.76 -23.70 -3.80
C LEU A 216 -3.78 -24.16 -4.86
N LYS A 217 -4.15 -25.45 -4.83
CA LYS A 217 -5.17 -25.99 -5.73
C LYS A 217 -6.52 -25.32 -5.53
N ILE A 218 -7.00 -25.19 -4.28
CA ILE A 218 -8.24 -24.49 -3.95
C ILE A 218 -8.25 -23.06 -4.51
N ILE A 219 -7.15 -22.31 -4.32
CA ILE A 219 -7.02 -20.94 -4.80
C ILE A 219 -7.09 -20.87 -6.33
N ILE A 220 -6.40 -21.76 -7.04
CA ILE A 220 -6.37 -21.76 -8.51
C ILE A 220 -7.72 -22.22 -9.07
N ASP A 221 -8.28 -23.30 -8.52
CA ASP A 221 -9.54 -23.87 -8.97
C ASP A 221 -10.67 -22.83 -8.78
N ASP A 222 -10.75 -22.17 -7.62
CA ASP A 222 -11.74 -21.12 -7.36
C ASP A 222 -11.56 -19.89 -8.28
N ALA A 223 -10.31 -19.50 -8.56
CA ALA A 223 -10.01 -18.34 -9.41
C ALA A 223 -10.37 -18.53 -10.89
N LEU A 224 -10.31 -19.77 -11.37
CA LEU A 224 -10.45 -20.12 -12.79
C LEU A 224 -11.77 -20.84 -13.11
N THR A 225 -12.49 -21.32 -12.11
CA THR A 225 -13.79 -21.96 -12.31
C THR A 225 -14.79 -20.92 -12.85
N ILE A 226 -15.43 -21.23 -13.97
CA ILE A 226 -16.53 -20.46 -14.54
C ILE A 226 -17.79 -21.29 -14.33
N PRO A 227 -18.60 -21.06 -13.28
CA PRO A 227 -19.86 -21.76 -13.12
C PRO A 227 -20.76 -21.39 -14.31
N SER A 228 -21.08 -22.37 -15.15
CA SER A 228 -22.14 -22.28 -16.18
C SER A 228 -22.03 -21.08 -17.13
N PHE A 229 -20.85 -20.83 -17.72
CA PHE A 229 -20.60 -19.71 -18.65
C PHE A 229 -20.94 -18.32 -18.11
N ASN A 230 -21.10 -18.16 -16.78
CA ASN A 230 -21.36 -16.88 -16.17
C ASN A 230 -20.07 -16.09 -15.99
N VAL A 231 -19.61 -15.46 -17.08
CA VAL A 231 -18.41 -14.60 -17.10
C VAL A 231 -18.48 -13.51 -16.03
N SER A 232 -19.67 -13.08 -15.61
CA SER A 232 -19.83 -12.04 -14.57
C SER A 232 -19.29 -12.47 -13.19
N ALA A 233 -19.37 -13.75 -12.85
CA ALA A 233 -18.84 -14.28 -11.59
C ALA A 233 -17.30 -14.22 -11.58
N LEU A 234 -16.66 -14.66 -12.66
CA LEU A 234 -15.21 -14.57 -12.84
C LEU A 234 -14.72 -13.12 -12.76
N LEU A 235 -15.40 -12.21 -13.47
CA LEU A 235 -15.05 -10.78 -13.46
C LEU A 235 -15.24 -10.14 -12.07
N ALA A 236 -16.17 -10.65 -11.25
CA ALA A 236 -16.36 -10.17 -9.89
C ALA A 236 -15.19 -10.59 -8.98
N VAL A 237 -14.80 -11.86 -8.98
CA VAL A 237 -13.65 -12.37 -8.20
C VAL A 237 -12.36 -11.67 -8.64
N MET A 238 -12.15 -11.55 -9.95
CA MET A 238 -11.04 -10.80 -10.53
C MET A 238 -11.00 -9.35 -10.06
N GLY A 239 -12.14 -8.64 -10.15
CA GLY A 239 -12.24 -7.24 -9.71
C GLY A 239 -11.95 -7.07 -8.22
N ILE A 240 -12.39 -8.02 -7.38
CA ILE A 240 -12.09 -8.02 -5.94
C ILE A 240 -10.60 -8.25 -5.70
N GLY A 241 -9.99 -9.23 -6.35
CA GLY A 241 -8.56 -9.52 -6.24
C GLY A 241 -7.69 -8.35 -6.66
N ILE A 242 -7.96 -7.76 -7.82
CA ILE A 242 -7.25 -6.56 -8.29
C ILE A 242 -7.41 -5.44 -7.26
N ARG A 243 -8.64 -5.16 -6.79
CA ARG A 243 -8.90 -4.10 -5.81
C ARG A 243 -8.15 -4.30 -4.50
N ARG A 244 -8.11 -5.54 -3.97
CA ARG A 244 -7.37 -5.83 -2.73
C ARG A 244 -5.86 -5.74 -2.93
N SER A 245 -5.35 -6.14 -4.09
CA SER A 245 -3.93 -5.95 -4.42
C SER A 245 -3.57 -4.47 -4.56
N PHE A 246 -4.40 -3.68 -5.24
CA PHE A 246 -4.23 -2.24 -5.41
C PHE A 246 -4.21 -1.50 -4.08
N PHE A 247 -5.09 -1.88 -3.15
CA PHE A 247 -5.12 -1.35 -1.78
C PHE A 247 -3.88 -1.74 -0.95
N SER A 248 -3.26 -2.88 -1.24
CA SER A 248 -2.11 -3.40 -0.50
C SER A 248 -0.79 -2.78 -0.94
N ASN A 249 -0.48 -2.86 -2.25
CA ASN A 249 0.83 -2.45 -2.77
C ASN A 249 0.85 -1.04 -3.39
N GLU A 250 -0.31 -0.44 -3.65
CA GLU A 250 -0.44 0.91 -4.23
C GLU A 250 0.29 1.14 -5.57
N ALA A 251 0.68 0.07 -6.28
CA ALA A 251 1.47 0.18 -7.49
C ALA A 251 0.69 0.89 -8.61
N GLY A 252 1.25 1.98 -9.14
CA GLY A 252 0.60 2.79 -10.17
C GLY A 252 -0.35 3.87 -9.63
N LEU A 253 -0.44 4.05 -8.31
CA LEU A 253 -1.21 5.15 -7.70
C LEU A 253 -0.49 6.50 -7.67
N GLY A 254 0.84 6.51 -7.82
CA GLY A 254 1.63 7.74 -7.72
C GLY A 254 1.83 8.24 -6.29
N THR A 255 1.50 7.41 -5.29
CA THR A 255 1.70 7.68 -3.86
C THR A 255 3.18 7.48 -3.47
N THR A 256 3.70 6.26 -3.63
CA THR A 256 5.08 5.85 -3.29
C THR A 256 6.20 6.71 -3.90
N PRO A 257 6.05 7.30 -5.09
CA PRO A 257 6.96 8.32 -5.62
C PRO A 257 7.39 9.38 -4.59
N SER A 258 6.50 9.76 -3.68
CA SER A 258 6.79 10.80 -2.69
C SER A 258 7.83 10.36 -1.66
N ILE A 259 7.82 9.07 -1.25
CA ILE A 259 8.89 8.46 -0.44
C ILE A 259 10.13 8.25 -1.30
N SER A 260 9.97 7.68 -2.48
CA SER A 260 11.13 7.35 -3.32
C SER A 260 12.00 8.53 -3.68
N ALA A 261 11.42 9.71 -3.93
CA ALA A 261 12.15 10.91 -4.31
C ALA A 261 13.19 11.38 -3.28
N MET A 262 13.03 11.02 -2.00
CA MET A 262 13.93 11.43 -0.93
C MET A 262 15.27 10.67 -0.97
N ALA A 263 15.33 9.53 -1.65
CA ALA A 263 16.51 8.69 -1.70
C ALA A 263 17.60 9.35 -2.54
N GLU A 264 18.80 9.48 -1.99
CA GLU A 264 19.98 9.86 -2.78
C GLU A 264 20.59 8.60 -3.39
N VAL A 265 20.45 8.48 -4.71
CA VAL A 265 20.85 7.30 -5.48
C VAL A 265 21.84 7.69 -6.57
N GLU A 266 22.76 6.77 -6.92
CA GLU A 266 23.68 6.94 -8.05
C GLU A 266 22.90 6.92 -9.37
N GLU A 267 22.04 5.92 -9.52
CA GLU A 267 21.22 5.72 -10.71
C GLU A 267 19.73 5.85 -10.37
N ILE A 268 18.99 6.68 -11.11
CA ILE A 268 17.60 7.01 -10.79
C ILE A 268 16.65 5.80 -10.84
N HIS A 269 17.01 4.74 -11.59
CA HIS A 269 16.21 3.54 -11.73
C HIS A 269 16.40 2.54 -10.58
N ASP A 270 17.45 2.70 -9.77
CA ASP A 270 17.71 1.88 -8.57
C ASP A 270 16.51 1.88 -7.63
N GLN A 271 15.97 3.08 -7.40
CA GLN A 271 14.84 3.26 -6.52
C GLN A 271 13.58 2.60 -7.10
N GLY A 272 13.41 2.62 -8.42
CA GLY A 272 12.31 1.92 -9.07
C GLY A 272 12.38 0.40 -8.88
N PHE A 273 13.57 -0.20 -8.93
CA PHE A 273 13.73 -1.64 -8.66
C PHE A 273 13.47 -2.00 -7.19
N TYR A 274 13.85 -1.13 -6.24
CA TYR A 274 13.47 -1.33 -4.83
C TYR A 274 11.95 -1.30 -4.64
N GLN A 275 11.24 -0.37 -5.27
CA GLN A 275 9.78 -0.30 -5.14
C GLN A 275 9.07 -1.45 -5.84
N MET A 276 9.63 -1.92 -6.96
CA MET A 276 9.17 -3.16 -7.59
C MET A 276 9.30 -4.36 -6.65
N LEU A 277 10.42 -4.48 -5.92
CA LEU A 277 10.56 -5.49 -4.85
C LEU A 277 9.54 -5.27 -3.73
N GLY A 278 9.22 -4.01 -3.39
CA GLY A 278 8.19 -3.66 -2.42
C GLY A 278 6.84 -4.29 -2.74
N VAL A 279 6.39 -4.19 -3.99
CA VAL A 279 5.15 -4.81 -4.47
C VAL A 279 5.17 -6.33 -4.29
N PHE A 280 6.31 -6.98 -4.56
CA PHE A 280 6.44 -8.43 -4.41
C PHE A 280 6.43 -8.87 -2.95
N VAL A 281 7.18 -8.17 -2.09
CA VAL A 281 7.19 -8.46 -0.65
C VAL A 281 5.80 -8.24 -0.06
N ASP A 282 5.13 -7.16 -0.43
CA ASP A 282 3.79 -6.85 0.04
C ASP A 282 2.76 -7.90 -0.38
N THR A 283 2.58 -8.12 -1.69
CA THR A 283 1.45 -8.93 -2.15
C THR A 283 1.83 -10.40 -2.36
N LEU A 284 2.97 -10.69 -2.98
CA LEU A 284 3.35 -12.08 -3.28
C LEU A 284 3.88 -12.84 -2.06
N LEU A 285 4.40 -12.12 -1.05
CA LEU A 285 4.78 -12.72 0.22
C LEU A 285 3.73 -12.46 1.30
N MET A 286 3.53 -11.21 1.76
CA MET A 286 2.70 -10.94 2.96
C MET A 286 1.23 -11.30 2.76
N CYS A 287 0.60 -10.88 1.65
CA CYS A 287 -0.79 -11.24 1.40
C CYS A 287 -0.98 -12.75 1.15
N THR A 288 0.00 -13.40 0.50
CA THR A 288 -0.01 -14.85 0.26
C THR A 288 0.02 -15.64 1.55
N ILE A 289 0.93 -15.34 2.48
CA ILE A 289 1.01 -16.07 3.75
C ILE A 289 -0.25 -15.86 4.59
N THR A 290 -0.83 -14.65 4.59
CA THR A 290 -2.14 -14.42 5.24
C THR A 290 -3.23 -15.24 4.57
N GLY A 291 -3.30 -15.22 3.23
CA GLY A 291 -4.32 -15.94 2.47
C GLY A 291 -4.24 -17.45 2.70
N PHE A 292 -3.04 -18.02 2.66
CA PHE A 292 -2.80 -19.44 2.91
C PHE A 292 -3.18 -19.83 4.34
N PHE A 293 -2.76 -19.03 5.33
CA PHE A 293 -3.12 -19.26 6.73
C PHE A 293 -4.63 -19.36 6.93
N ILE A 294 -5.40 -18.46 6.28
CA ILE A 294 -6.86 -18.42 6.38
C ILE A 294 -7.50 -19.59 5.61
N VAL A 295 -7.16 -19.77 4.32
CA VAL A 295 -7.78 -20.80 3.45
C VAL A 295 -7.56 -22.21 4.00
N GLN A 296 -6.45 -22.47 4.67
CA GLN A 296 -6.18 -23.75 5.33
C GLN A 296 -7.12 -24.09 6.49
N ARG A 297 -7.74 -23.09 7.10
CA ARG A 297 -8.49 -23.21 8.37
C ARG A 297 -9.97 -22.93 8.23
N VAL A 298 -10.40 -22.37 7.10
CA VAL A 298 -11.75 -21.87 6.91
C VAL A 298 -12.35 -22.51 5.66
N SER A 299 -13.38 -23.32 5.87
CA SER A 299 -14.14 -23.94 4.79
C SER A 299 -15.36 -23.11 4.37
N ASP A 300 -15.96 -22.34 5.30
CA ASP A 300 -17.11 -21.47 5.04
C ASP A 300 -16.82 -20.04 5.50
N PHE A 301 -16.57 -19.16 4.53
CA PHE A 301 -16.27 -17.76 4.78
C PHE A 301 -17.50 -16.92 5.12
N SER A 302 -18.72 -17.42 4.86
CA SER A 302 -19.97 -16.67 5.09
C SER A 302 -20.28 -16.43 6.57
N LEU A 303 -19.59 -17.15 7.46
CA LEU A 303 -19.70 -17.04 8.92
C LEU A 303 -19.02 -15.78 9.48
N PHE A 304 -18.29 -15.02 8.65
CA PHE A 304 -17.49 -13.88 9.07
C PHE A 304 -17.86 -12.63 8.29
N SER A 305 -17.83 -11.47 8.96
CA SER A 305 -18.26 -10.18 8.41
C SER A 305 -17.11 -9.20 8.14
N GLY A 306 -15.85 -9.61 8.36
CA GLY A 306 -14.68 -8.81 8.02
C GLY A 306 -13.39 -9.25 8.71
N GLY A 307 -12.61 -8.28 9.18
CA GLY A 307 -11.29 -8.49 9.80
C GLY A 307 -11.27 -9.33 11.07
N GLU A 308 -12.43 -9.56 11.68
CA GLU A 308 -12.61 -10.46 12.83
C GLU A 308 -12.11 -11.88 12.55
N LEU A 309 -12.18 -12.34 11.30
CA LEU A 309 -11.69 -13.65 10.89
C LEU A 309 -10.21 -13.84 11.24
N PHE A 310 -9.39 -12.81 11.04
CA PHE A 310 -7.97 -12.88 11.35
C PHE A 310 -7.73 -13.10 12.85
N PHE A 311 -8.47 -12.37 13.70
CA PHE A 311 -8.33 -12.50 15.16
C PHE A 311 -8.88 -13.83 15.67
N TYR A 312 -10.01 -14.28 15.14
CA TYR A 312 -10.62 -15.57 15.46
C TYR A 312 -9.66 -16.73 15.22
N LEU A 313 -8.96 -16.75 14.07
CA LEU A 313 -8.01 -17.82 13.77
C LEU A 313 -6.78 -17.80 14.69
N PHE A 314 -6.33 -16.61 15.10
CA PHE A 314 -5.24 -16.49 16.07
C PHE A 314 -5.65 -16.97 17.45
N GLU A 315 -6.85 -16.62 17.89
CA GLU A 315 -7.43 -17.14 19.13
C GLU A 315 -7.59 -18.66 19.08
N ALA A 316 -8.01 -19.22 17.95
CA ALA A 316 -8.11 -20.68 17.78
C ALA A 316 -6.75 -21.39 17.88
N GLU A 317 -5.66 -20.80 17.37
CA GLU A 317 -4.32 -21.40 17.41
C GLU A 317 -3.61 -21.24 18.76
N PHE A 318 -3.83 -20.13 19.47
CA PHE A 318 -3.02 -19.76 20.63
C PHE A 318 -3.82 -19.30 21.86
N GLY A 319 -5.15 -19.39 21.82
CA GLY A 319 -6.04 -18.87 22.86
C GLY A 319 -5.84 -17.37 23.11
N PHE A 320 -5.83 -16.98 24.38
CA PHE A 320 -5.63 -15.59 24.80
C PHE A 320 -4.33 -14.96 24.26
N TRP A 321 -3.25 -15.74 24.16
CA TRP A 321 -1.99 -15.23 23.60
C TRP A 321 -2.12 -14.90 22.11
N GLY A 322 -2.99 -15.61 21.38
CA GLY A 322 -3.32 -15.32 20.00
C GLY A 322 -4.04 -13.98 19.83
N ILE A 323 -4.97 -13.68 20.73
CA ILE A 323 -5.65 -12.38 20.79
C ILE A 323 -4.64 -11.25 20.96
N LEU A 324 -3.74 -11.35 21.95
CA LEU A 324 -2.71 -10.34 22.19
C LEU A 324 -1.78 -10.19 20.98
N LEU A 325 -1.30 -11.31 20.43
CA LEU A 325 -0.33 -11.32 19.34
C LEU A 325 -0.91 -10.73 18.05
N SER A 326 -2.13 -11.12 17.70
CA SER A 326 -2.83 -10.59 16.52
C SER A 326 -3.13 -9.10 16.63
N PHE A 327 -3.47 -8.61 17.83
CA PHE A 327 -3.60 -7.18 18.09
C PHE A 327 -2.26 -6.44 17.94
N VAL A 328 -1.15 -7.01 18.43
CA VAL A 328 0.19 -6.43 18.27
C VAL A 328 0.59 -6.34 16.79
N PHE A 329 0.34 -7.38 15.99
CA PHE A 329 0.58 -7.33 14.55
C PHE A 329 -0.26 -6.26 13.87
N LEU A 330 -1.57 -6.24 14.13
CA LEU A 330 -2.45 -5.22 13.58
C LEU A 330 -1.98 -3.81 13.94
N PHE A 331 -1.71 -3.57 15.23
CA PHE A 331 -1.28 -2.28 15.74
C PHE A 331 0.02 -1.83 15.05
N THR A 332 1.02 -2.70 14.99
CA THR A 332 2.32 -2.36 14.39
C THR A 332 2.22 -2.10 12.89
N PHE A 333 1.48 -2.94 12.14
CA PHE A 333 1.25 -2.75 10.71
C PHE A 333 0.54 -1.42 10.45
N ALA A 334 -0.60 -1.19 11.12
CA ALA A 334 -1.37 0.04 10.99
C ALA A 334 -0.56 1.28 11.39
N PHE A 335 0.21 1.20 12.47
CA PHE A 335 1.01 2.29 13.00
C PHE A 335 2.13 2.71 12.03
N VAL A 336 2.86 1.75 11.46
CA VAL A 336 3.88 2.03 10.46
C VAL A 336 3.24 2.62 9.20
N SER A 337 2.09 2.09 8.75
CA SER A 337 1.36 2.65 7.62
C SER A 337 0.94 4.10 7.87
N LEU A 338 0.51 4.45 9.09
CA LEU A 338 0.19 5.83 9.47
C LEU A 338 1.42 6.75 9.43
N ILE A 339 2.58 6.27 9.91
CA ILE A 339 3.83 7.04 9.90
C ILE A 339 4.27 7.36 8.47
N GLY A 340 4.27 6.35 7.59
CA GLY A 340 4.66 6.57 6.20
C GLY A 340 3.61 7.36 5.42
N GLY A 341 2.32 7.15 5.71
CA GLY A 341 1.22 7.96 5.20
C GLY A 341 1.39 9.44 5.54
N TYR A 342 1.75 9.77 6.78
CA TYR A 342 2.07 11.16 7.14
C TYR A 342 3.20 11.73 6.26
N TYR A 343 4.29 10.99 6.05
CA TYR A 343 5.40 11.48 5.22
C TYR A 343 4.97 11.70 3.77
N LEU A 344 4.22 10.75 3.19
CA LEU A 344 3.68 10.85 1.84
C LEU A 344 2.90 12.15 1.64
N GLY A 345 1.99 12.47 2.57
CA GLY A 345 1.19 13.68 2.49
C GLY A 345 1.98 14.95 2.81
N GLU A 346 2.97 14.91 3.72
CA GLU A 346 3.84 16.07 3.99
C GLU A 346 4.65 16.44 2.73
N SER A 347 5.26 15.46 2.08
CA SER A 347 6.02 15.67 0.83
C SER A 347 5.14 16.22 -0.29
N ASN A 348 3.91 15.68 -0.41
CA ASN A 348 2.96 16.15 -1.40
C ASN A 348 2.34 17.51 -1.04
N ALA A 349 2.18 17.85 0.25
CA ALA A 349 1.73 19.18 0.66
C ALA A 349 2.76 20.25 0.26
N LEU A 350 4.05 19.94 0.41
CA LEU A 350 5.14 20.83 0.02
C LEU A 350 5.17 21.16 -1.49
N PHE A 351 4.45 20.41 -2.34
CA PHE A 351 4.22 20.80 -3.73
C PHE A 351 3.65 22.23 -3.84
N PHE A 352 2.77 22.63 -2.92
CA PHE A 352 2.16 23.96 -2.90
C PHE A 352 3.10 25.08 -2.46
N SER A 353 4.33 24.75 -2.02
CA SER A 353 5.38 25.74 -1.76
C SER A 353 6.13 26.15 -3.04
N ILE A 354 6.04 25.35 -4.11
CA ILE A 354 6.74 25.60 -5.37
C ILE A 354 6.15 26.86 -6.02
N ASN A 355 7.00 27.88 -6.23
CA ASN A 355 6.61 29.16 -6.83
C ASN A 355 5.42 29.83 -6.12
N SER A 356 5.32 29.65 -4.80
CA SER A 356 4.26 30.20 -3.94
C SER A 356 4.84 31.16 -2.90
N PHE A 357 4.05 32.17 -2.51
CA PHE A 357 4.40 33.08 -1.41
C PHE A 357 4.23 32.43 -0.03
N ILE A 358 3.56 31.27 0.05
CA ILE A 358 3.33 30.56 1.31
C ILE A 358 4.61 29.82 1.71
N SER A 359 5.12 30.14 2.90
CA SER A 359 6.33 29.47 3.39
C SER A 359 6.12 27.95 3.57
N PRO A 360 7.14 27.12 3.26
CA PRO A 360 7.08 25.67 3.50
C PRO A 360 6.73 25.30 4.96
N LYS A 361 7.17 26.12 5.93
CA LYS A 361 6.88 25.89 7.36
C LYS A 361 5.39 25.97 7.68
N ILE A 362 4.68 26.93 7.07
CA ILE A 362 3.23 27.08 7.24
C ILE A 362 2.52 25.88 6.64
N ILE A 363 2.89 25.46 5.42
CA ILE A 363 2.30 24.30 4.74
C ILE A 363 2.47 23.02 5.56
N ILE A 364 3.67 22.78 6.08
CA ILE A 364 3.94 21.62 6.95
C ILE A 364 3.09 21.68 8.22
N LEU A 365 2.99 22.85 8.87
CA LEU A 365 2.17 23.00 10.08
C LEU A 365 0.68 22.75 9.78
N SER A 366 0.15 23.32 8.72
CA SER A 366 -1.23 23.09 8.28
C SER A 366 -1.48 21.62 7.99
N TYR A 367 -0.56 20.95 7.28
CA TYR A 367 -0.67 19.52 7.00
C TYR A 367 -0.64 18.68 8.28
N ARG A 368 0.23 19.00 9.25
CA ARG A 368 0.28 18.31 10.56
C ARG A 368 -1.05 18.39 11.29
N LEU A 369 -1.65 19.58 11.34
CA LEU A 369 -2.94 19.78 11.99
C LEU A 369 -4.04 18.99 11.27
N LEU A 370 -4.09 19.03 9.93
CA LEU A 370 -5.04 18.27 9.13
C LEU A 370 -4.89 16.76 9.31
N PHE A 371 -3.66 16.25 9.31
CA PHE A 371 -3.39 14.82 9.52
C PHE A 371 -3.78 14.38 10.92
N SER A 372 -3.43 15.18 11.93
CA SER A 372 -3.79 14.88 13.32
C SER A 372 -5.32 14.92 13.54
N PHE A 373 -6.02 15.81 12.84
CA PHE A 373 -7.49 15.82 12.80
C PHE A 373 -8.04 14.55 12.15
N GLY A 374 -7.45 14.09 11.03
CA GLY A 374 -7.77 12.80 10.42
C GLY A 374 -7.65 11.63 11.41
N ILE A 375 -6.58 11.60 12.21
CA ILE A 375 -6.43 10.56 13.25
C ILE A 375 -7.62 10.54 14.22
N ILE A 376 -8.08 11.70 14.69
CA ILE A 376 -9.24 11.80 15.58
C ILE A 376 -10.53 11.38 14.87
N LEU A 377 -10.72 11.78 13.61
CA LEU A 377 -11.89 11.35 12.82
C LEU A 377 -11.99 9.82 12.70
N GLY A 378 -10.85 9.12 12.68
CA GLY A 378 -10.79 7.66 12.64
C GLY A 378 -11.52 6.96 13.79
N ILE A 379 -11.64 7.62 14.95
CA ILE A 379 -12.35 7.08 16.12
C ILE A 379 -13.85 6.89 15.84
N PHE A 380 -14.43 7.76 15.00
CA PHE A 380 -15.86 7.83 14.71
C PHE A 380 -16.23 7.32 13.31
N TYR A 381 -15.23 6.95 12.51
CA TYR A 381 -15.41 6.51 11.12
C TYR A 381 -16.15 5.17 11.05
N SER A 382 -17.05 4.98 10.08
CA SER A 382 -17.65 3.67 9.81
C SER A 382 -16.90 2.92 8.72
N THR A 383 -16.55 1.67 8.97
CA THR A 383 -15.62 0.88 8.14
C THR A 383 -16.12 0.70 6.69
N GLU A 384 -17.42 0.46 6.49
CA GLU A 384 -17.99 0.23 5.16
C GLU A 384 -17.99 1.49 4.28
N ARG A 385 -18.46 2.64 4.81
CA ARG A 385 -18.47 3.91 4.07
C ARG A 385 -17.06 4.42 3.81
N ALA A 386 -16.18 4.25 4.79
CA ALA A 386 -14.78 4.61 4.69
C ALA A 386 -14.08 3.87 3.55
N MET A 387 -14.26 2.56 3.45
CA MET A 387 -13.64 1.77 2.38
C MET A 387 -14.11 2.22 0.99
N MET A 388 -15.40 2.54 0.81
CA MET A 388 -15.89 3.05 -0.48
C MET A 388 -15.26 4.40 -0.86
N LEU A 389 -15.11 5.32 0.09
CA LEU A 389 -14.47 6.61 -0.16
C LEU A 389 -12.98 6.44 -0.46
N VAL A 390 -12.29 5.59 0.29
CA VAL A 390 -10.88 5.25 0.02
C VAL A 390 -10.75 4.66 -1.37
N ASP A 391 -11.53 3.64 -1.69
CA ASP A 391 -11.57 2.98 -3.01
C ASP A 391 -11.75 4.01 -4.14
N PHE A 392 -12.60 5.03 -3.95
CA PHE A 392 -12.78 6.12 -4.90
C PHE A 392 -11.55 7.03 -5.02
N GLY A 393 -10.96 7.44 -3.89
CA GLY A 393 -9.74 8.24 -3.86
C GLY A 393 -8.58 7.55 -4.58
N LEU A 394 -8.38 6.25 -4.34
CA LEU A 394 -7.35 5.45 -5.00
C LEU A 394 -7.58 5.38 -6.52
N ILE A 395 -8.82 5.24 -7.00
CA ILE A 395 -9.11 5.29 -8.44
C ILE A 395 -8.69 6.63 -9.06
N LEU A 396 -9.06 7.75 -8.44
CA LEU A 396 -8.72 9.07 -8.96
C LEU A 396 -7.21 9.27 -9.09
N LEU A 397 -6.47 8.81 -8.07
CA LEU A 397 -5.01 8.83 -8.07
C LEU A 397 -4.45 7.94 -9.19
N GLY A 398 -4.89 6.68 -9.26
CA GLY A 398 -4.47 5.72 -10.28
C GLY A 398 -4.71 6.22 -11.70
N MET A 399 -5.92 6.71 -12.01
CA MET A 399 -6.26 7.24 -13.34
C MET A 399 -5.33 8.38 -13.75
N THR A 400 -5.13 9.34 -12.85
CA THR A 400 -4.31 10.52 -13.13
C THR A 400 -2.84 10.14 -13.30
N ASN A 401 -2.36 9.25 -12.44
CA ASN A 401 -0.97 8.83 -12.42
C ASN A 401 -0.60 7.97 -13.63
N ILE A 402 -1.44 7.00 -13.95
CA ILE A 402 -1.26 6.14 -15.12
C ILE A 402 -1.22 6.98 -16.39
N TRP A 403 -2.14 7.93 -16.56
CA TRP A 403 -2.10 8.87 -17.66
C TRP A 403 -0.76 9.63 -17.72
N ALA A 404 -0.25 10.07 -16.56
CA ALA A 404 1.03 10.78 -16.48
C ALA A 404 2.22 9.91 -16.90
N ILE A 405 2.29 8.66 -16.43
CA ILE A 405 3.34 7.67 -16.77
C ILE A 405 3.39 7.46 -18.28
N PHE A 406 2.25 7.21 -18.92
CA PHE A 406 2.19 6.97 -20.36
C PHE A 406 2.58 8.21 -21.16
N THR A 407 2.17 9.39 -20.72
CA THR A 407 2.51 10.65 -21.40
C THR A 407 3.99 10.99 -21.23
N LEU A 408 4.58 10.72 -20.06
CA LEU A 408 5.99 10.97 -19.76
C LEU A 408 6.91 10.05 -20.55
N GLU A 409 6.50 8.82 -20.84
CA GLU A 409 7.31 7.86 -21.59
C GLU A 409 7.67 8.33 -23.00
N ASN A 410 6.84 9.19 -23.59
CA ASN A 410 7.15 9.82 -24.89
C ASN A 410 8.29 10.85 -24.79
N LYS A 411 8.51 11.42 -23.60
CA LYS A 411 9.56 12.43 -23.32
C LYS A 411 10.81 11.81 -22.69
N PHE A 412 10.64 10.77 -21.87
CA PHE A 412 11.73 10.07 -21.22
C PHE A 412 11.44 8.58 -21.16
N LYS A 413 12.14 7.83 -22.00
CA LYS A 413 11.95 6.40 -22.13
C LYS A 413 12.68 5.66 -21.02
N ILE A 414 11.93 5.20 -20.02
CA ILE A 414 12.46 4.39 -18.91
C ILE A 414 13.09 3.10 -19.43
N LEU A 415 12.54 2.57 -20.52
CA LEU A 415 13.04 1.36 -21.17
C LEU A 415 14.56 1.36 -21.42
N TYR A 416 15.18 2.52 -21.69
CA TYR A 416 16.63 2.58 -21.94
C TYR A 416 17.49 2.46 -20.68
N LEU A 417 16.94 2.78 -19.51
CA LEU A 417 17.64 2.63 -18.23
C LEU A 417 17.53 1.20 -17.69
N VAL A 418 16.46 0.51 -18.06
CA VAL A 418 16.10 -0.81 -17.55
C VAL A 418 16.38 -1.85 -18.63
N LYS A 419 17.51 -1.77 -19.33
CA LYS A 419 17.93 -2.76 -20.34
C LYS A 419 18.71 -3.92 -19.74
#